data_AF-A0A1G7IT59-F1
#
_entry.id   AF-A0A1G7IT59-F1
#
_cell.length_a   1.000
_cell.length_b   1.000
_cell.length_c   1.000
_cell.angle_alpha   90.00
_cell.angle_beta   90.00
_cell.angle_gamma   90.00
#
_symmetry.space_group_name_H-M   'P 1'
#
loop_
_entity.id
_entity.type
_entity.pdbx_description
1 polymer ?
#
loop_
_entity_poly.entity_id
_entity_poly.type
_entity_poly.pdbx_seq_one_letter_code
_entity_poly.pdbx_strand_id
1 'polypeptide(L)'
;MATIRKSLTITEAQEQWIKLQIKTGGFTNDSEYMRHLIRLDEERNKEFLITKAAIQEGYDSGVSPRVRTVDEIMDAAIKRRTAKAKRK
;
A
#
# COMPACT_ATOMS: atom_id res chain seq x y z
N MET A 1 -12.36 1.53 15.33
CA MET A 1 -12.58 1.46 13.86
C MET A 1 -13.91 0.77 13.61
N ALA A 2 -14.72 1.28 12.69
CA ALA A 2 -15.94 0.58 12.28
C ALA A 2 -15.57 -0.71 11.53
N THR A 3 -16.25 -1.81 11.85
CA THR A 3 -16.06 -3.11 11.17
C THR A 3 -17.24 -3.36 10.24
N ILE A 4 -16.96 -3.83 9.02
CA ILE A 4 -17.98 -4.24 8.05
C ILE A 4 -18.04 -5.77 8.03
N ARG A 5 -19.23 -6.35 8.22
CA ARG A 5 -19.45 -7.79 8.10
C ARG A 5 -19.43 -8.19 6.62
N LYS A 6 -18.63 -9.21 6.29
CA LYS A 6 -18.63 -9.85 4.96
C LYS A 6 -18.82 -11.36 5.14
N SER A 7 -19.62 -11.97 4.27
CA SER A 7 -19.72 -13.43 4.16
C SER A 7 -18.69 -13.92 3.15
N LEU A 8 -17.98 -15.00 3.47
CA LEU A 8 -16.88 -15.54 2.68
C LEU A 8 -17.03 -17.06 2.60
N THR A 9 -16.77 -17.62 1.42
CA THR A 9 -16.69 -19.07 1.23
C THR A 9 -15.23 -19.48 1.33
N ILE A 10 -14.93 -20.45 2.20
CA ILE A 10 -13.59 -20.98 2.44
C ILE A 10 -13.62 -22.51 2.33
N THR A 11 -12.45 -23.12 2.18
CA THR A 11 -12.33 -24.57 2.18
C THR A 11 -12.41 -25.12 3.61
N GLU A 12 -12.77 -26.40 3.74
CA GLU A 12 -12.78 -27.07 5.04
C GLU A 12 -11.39 -27.08 5.71
N ALA A 13 -10.32 -27.22 4.91
CA ALA A 13 -8.96 -27.14 5.41
C ALA A 13 -8.63 -25.75 6.00
N GLN A 14 -9.11 -24.67 5.37
CA GLN A 14 -8.96 -23.31 5.89
C GLN A 14 -9.72 -23.14 7.20
N GLU A 15 -10.95 -23.63 7.29
CA GLU A 15 -11.76 -23.59 8.52
C GLU A 15 -11.04 -24.30 9.70
N GLN A 16 -10.52 -25.50 9.46
CA GLN A 16 -9.76 -26.25 10.47
C GLN A 16 -8.52 -25.49 10.94
N TRP A 17 -7.80 -24.87 10.00
CA TRP A 17 -6.64 -24.05 10.30
C TRP A 17 -7.00 -22.82 11.15
N ILE A 18 -8.07 -22.09 10.80
CA ILE A 18 -8.54 -20.92 11.55
C ILE A 18 -8.88 -21.32 12.99
N LYS A 19 -9.62 -22.43 13.17
CA LYS A 19 -9.96 -22.96 14.49
C LYS A 19 -8.72 -23.32 15.33
N LEU A 20 -7.67 -23.85 14.70
CA LEU A 20 -6.43 -24.14 15.41
C LEU A 20 -5.77 -22.86 15.93
N GLN A 21 -5.73 -21.80 15.12
CA GLN A 21 -5.14 -20.51 15.50
C GLN A 21 -5.91 -19.81 16.63
N ILE A 22 -7.22 -20.02 16.70
CA ILE A 22 -8.06 -19.55 17.82
C ILE A 22 -7.77 -20.37 19.08
N LYS A 23 -7.69 -21.71 18.96
CA LYS A 23 -7.42 -22.60 20.09
C LYS A 23 -6.04 -22.39 20.72
N THR A 24 -5.03 -22.01 19.94
CA THR A 24 -3.70 -21.68 20.46
C THR A 24 -3.67 -20.35 21.22
N GLY A 25 -4.80 -19.64 21.31
CA GLY A 25 -4.95 -18.43 22.10
C GLY A 25 -4.48 -17.16 21.39
N GLY A 26 -4.10 -17.25 20.11
CA GLY A 26 -3.66 -16.09 19.34
C GLY A 26 -4.79 -15.15 18.91
N PHE A 27 -6.02 -15.67 18.82
CA PHE A 27 -7.19 -14.94 18.29
C PHE A 27 -8.47 -15.39 18.97
N THR A 28 -9.44 -14.48 19.09
CA THR A 28 -10.73 -14.75 19.75
C THR A 28 -11.80 -15.29 18.79
N ASN A 29 -11.69 -14.98 17.49
CA ASN A 29 -12.66 -15.38 16.46
C ASN A 29 -12.04 -15.32 15.04
N ASP A 30 -12.77 -15.91 14.09
CA ASP A 30 -12.35 -16.01 12.68
C ASP A 30 -12.10 -14.65 12.06
N SER A 31 -12.97 -13.67 12.32
CA SER A 31 -12.85 -12.32 11.75
C SER A 31 -11.58 -11.60 12.22
N GLU A 32 -11.10 -11.91 13.43
CA GLU A 32 -9.85 -11.38 13.95
C GLU A 32 -8.64 -11.98 13.24
N TYR A 33 -8.63 -13.31 13.08
CA TYR A 33 -7.58 -13.99 12.36
C TYR A 33 -7.53 -13.58 10.87
N MET A 34 -8.69 -13.46 10.22
CA MET A 34 -8.76 -12.98 8.84
C MET A 34 -8.23 -11.56 8.70
N ARG A 35 -8.58 -10.65 9.62
CA ARG A 35 -8.02 -9.29 9.64
C ARG A 35 -6.50 -9.30 9.82
N HIS A 36 -5.98 -10.18 10.66
CA HIS A 36 -4.54 -10.34 10.84
C HIS A 36 -3.85 -10.82 9.55
N LEU A 37 -4.39 -11.83 8.87
CA LEU A 37 -3.87 -12.30 7.58
C LEU A 37 -3.88 -11.20 6.50
N ILE A 38 -4.96 -10.43 6.43
CA ILE A 38 -5.04 -9.30 5.48
C ILE A 38 -3.96 -8.27 5.78
N ARG A 39 -3.71 -7.91 7.04
CA ARG A 39 -2.63 -6.97 7.38
C ARG A 39 -1.25 -7.50 7.03
N LEU A 40 -0.97 -8.77 7.28
CA LEU A 40 0.29 -9.39 6.87
C LEU A 40 0.45 -9.36 5.34
N ASP A 41 -0.64 -9.55 4.60
CA ASP A 41 -0.61 -9.43 3.15
C ASP A 41 -0.35 -7.99 2.70
N GLU A 42 -1.05 -7.02 3.28
CA GLU A 42 -0.85 -5.59 3.03
C GLU A 42 0.59 -5.17 3.35
N GLU A 43 1.15 -5.61 4.47
CA GLU A 43 2.53 -5.30 4.87
C GLU A 43 3.56 -5.87 3.91
N ARG A 44 3.41 -7.16 3.52
CA ARG A 44 4.29 -7.79 2.53
C ARG A 44 4.20 -7.10 1.16
N ASN A 45 3.01 -6.63 0.79
CA ASN A 45 2.76 -5.99 -0.50
C ASN A 45 2.90 -4.47 -0.45
N LYS A 46 3.24 -3.87 0.70
CA LYS A 46 3.19 -2.43 0.92
C LYS A 46 4.06 -1.65 -0.06
N GLU A 47 5.33 -2.04 -0.20
CA GLU A 47 6.27 -1.36 -1.10
C GLU A 47 5.84 -1.47 -2.57
N PHE A 48 5.33 -2.64 -2.95
CA PHE A 48 4.79 -2.88 -4.29
C PHE A 48 3.56 -1.99 -4.55
N LEU A 49 2.62 -1.93 -3.61
CA LEU A 49 1.40 -1.13 -3.74
C LEU A 49 1.72 0.38 -3.78
N ILE A 50 2.66 0.86 -2.97
CA ILE A 50 3.14 2.25 -3.01
C ILE A 50 3.73 2.57 -4.38
N THR A 51 4.62 1.70 -4.87
CA THR A 51 5.28 1.90 -6.16
C THR A 51 4.27 1.89 -7.31
N LYS A 52 3.34 0.92 -7.30
CA LYS A 52 2.26 0.83 -8.28
C LYS A 52 1.37 2.07 -8.27
N ALA A 53 1.02 2.59 -7.09
CA ALA A 53 0.23 3.81 -6.96
C ALA A 53 0.97 5.04 -7.52
N ALA A 54 2.26 5.20 -7.22
CA ALA A 54 3.07 6.31 -7.73
C ALA A 54 3.23 6.25 -9.26
N ILE A 55 3.37 5.05 -9.83
CA ILE A 55 3.39 4.86 -11.28
C ILE A 55 2.05 5.25 -11.91
N GLN A 56 0.93 4.80 -11.31
CA GLN A 56 -0.41 5.15 -11.80
C GLN A 56 -0.65 6.66 -11.74
N GLU A 57 -0.28 7.32 -10.64
CA GLU A 57 -0.33 8.78 -10.53
C GLU A 57 0.50 9.46 -11.65
N GLY A 58 1.66 8.92 -11.97
CA GLY A 58 2.48 9.37 -13.10
C GLY A 58 1.75 9.25 -14.45
N TYR A 59 1.08 8.13 -14.72
CA TYR A 59 0.27 7.96 -15.93
C TYR A 59 -0.93 8.90 -15.98
N ASP A 60 -1.65 9.04 -14.86
CA ASP A 60 -2.83 9.89 -14.74
C ASP A 60 -2.48 11.38 -14.85
N SER A 61 -1.24 11.75 -14.52
CA SER A 61 -0.72 13.12 -14.70
C SER A 61 -0.55 13.53 -16.17
N GLY A 62 -0.64 12.57 -17.09
CA GLY A 62 -0.52 12.78 -18.53
C GLY A 62 0.92 13.05 -18.98
N VAL A 63 1.09 13.25 -20.29
CA VAL A 63 2.40 13.50 -20.89
C VAL A 63 2.72 14.98 -20.83
N SER A 64 3.93 15.33 -20.39
CA SER A 64 4.36 16.72 -20.38
C SER A 64 4.42 17.27 -21.82
N PRO A 65 3.83 18.44 -22.09
CA PRO A 65 3.89 19.06 -23.42
C PRO A 65 5.29 19.58 -23.79
N ARG A 66 6.23 19.58 -22.83
CA ARG A 66 7.60 20.03 -23.04
C ARG A 66 8.56 18.85 -22.92
N VAL A 67 9.23 18.52 -24.01
CA VAL A 67 10.38 17.60 -23.98
C VAL A 67 11.50 18.33 -23.26
N ARG A 68 12.05 17.71 -22.21
CA ARG A 68 13.18 18.25 -21.44
C ARG A 68 14.33 17.28 -21.48
N THR A 69 15.56 17.79 -21.56
CA THR A 69 16.76 16.98 -21.39
C THR A 69 17.02 16.70 -19.90
N VAL A 70 17.88 15.72 -19.61
CA VAL A 70 18.26 15.38 -18.23
C VAL A 70 18.85 16.60 -17.51
N ASP A 71 19.71 17.37 -18.18
CA ASP A 71 20.36 18.56 -17.62
C ASP A 71 19.34 19.65 -17.25
N GLU A 72 18.35 19.91 -18.12
CA GLU A 72 17.29 20.88 -17.85
C GLU A 72 16.43 20.49 -16.63
N ILE A 73 16.16 19.19 -16.46
CA ILE A 73 15.41 18.66 -15.31
C ILE A 73 16.21 18.86 -14.02
N MET A 74 17.51 18.56 -14.05
CA MET A 74 18.42 18.70 -12.92
C MET A 74 18.57 20.16 -12.48
N ASP A 75 18.81 21.07 -13.43
CA ASP A 75 18.89 22.51 -13.16
C ASP A 75 17.60 23.05 -12.54
N ALA A 76 16.45 22.65 -13.10
CA ALA A 76 15.15 23.04 -12.57
C ALA A 76 14.91 22.50 -11.14
N ALA A 77 15.41 21.30 -10.81
CA ALA A 77 15.33 20.74 -9.47
C ALA A 77 16.22 21.51 -8.47
N ILE A 78 17.45 21.83 -8.85
CA ILE A 78 18.40 22.60 -8.02
C ILE A 78 17.85 24.01 -7.73
N LYS A 79 17.33 24.70 -8.75
CA LYS A 79 16.70 26.02 -8.60
C LYS A 79 15.49 25.98 -7.65
N ARG A 80 14.62 24.97 -7.77
CA ARG A 80 13.48 24.79 -6.86
C ARG A 80 13.92 24.57 -5.40
N ARG A 81 14.95 23.74 -5.18
CA ARG A 81 15.48 23.46 -3.83
C ARG A 81 16.08 24.70 -3.18
N THR A 82 16.93 25.43 -3.90
CA THR A 82 17.60 26.65 -3.40
C THR A 82 16.61 27.78 -3.13
N ALA A 83 15.59 27.95 -3.98
CA ALA A 83 14.53 28.93 -3.75
C ALA A 83 13.69 28.61 -2.50
N LYS A 84 13.43 27.33 -2.22
CA LYS A 84 12.72 26.90 -1.00
C LYS A 84 13.56 27.12 0.26
N ALA A 85 14.87 26.93 0.18
CA ALA A 85 15.79 27.18 1.29
C ALA A 85 15.92 28.67 1.65
N LYS A 86 15.82 29.58 0.67
CA LYS A 86 15.83 31.04 0.89
C LYS A 86 14.53 31.61 1.46
N ARG A 87 13.44 30.83 1.46
CA ARG A 87 12.13 31.21 2.00
C ARG A 87 11.91 30.77 3.45
N LYS A 88 12.85 30.02 4.03
CA LYS A 88 12.90 29.68 5.45
C LYS A 88 13.84 30.64 6.15
#